data_AF-Q6R4H8-F1
#
_entry.id   AF-Q6R4H8-F1
#
_cell.length_a   1.000
_cell.length_b   1.000
_cell.length_c   1.000
_cell.angle_alpha   90.00
_cell.angle_beta   90.00
_cell.angle_gamma   90.00
#
_symmetry.space_group_name_H-M   'P 1'
#
loop_
_entity.id
_entity.type
_entity.pdbx_description
1 polymer ?
#
loop_
_entity_poly.entity_id
_entity_poly.type
_entity_poly.pdbx_seq_one_letter_code
_entity_poly.pdbx_strand_id
1 'polypeptide(L)'
;PSADPSTDSAREPKRMRTGGGSTSSSSSSSSSMDGGRTRSSVVEAAPPATQASAAANGPAVPVVVVDTQEAGIRLVHALLACAEAVQQENFSAAEALVKQIPMLASSQGGAMRKVAAYFGEALARRVYRFRPPPDSSLLDAAFADLLHAHFYESCPYLKFAHFTANQAILEAFAGCRRVHVVDFGIKQGMQWPALLQALALRPGGPPSFRLTGVGPPQPDETDALQQVGWKLAQFAHTIRVDFQYRGLVAATLADLEPFMLQPEGD
;
A
#
# COMPACT_ATOMS: atom_id res chain seq x y z
N PRO A 1 65.58 16.67 -4.86
CA PRO A 1 66.49 16.34 -3.73
C PRO A 1 65.99 17.00 -2.44
N SER A 2 66.17 16.30 -1.30
CA SER A 2 65.70 16.55 0.09
C SER A 2 64.16 16.49 0.27
N ALA A 3 63.54 15.39 0.70
CA ALA A 3 63.65 14.57 1.93
C ALA A 3 62.87 15.16 3.14
N ASP A 4 61.86 14.37 3.54
CA ASP A 4 60.96 14.31 4.72
C ASP A 4 61.61 14.57 6.11
N PRO A 5 60.89 14.69 7.28
CA PRO A 5 59.69 13.91 7.65
C PRO A 5 58.61 14.50 8.62
N SER A 6 57.43 13.85 8.55
CA SER A 6 56.57 13.31 9.64
C SER A 6 56.38 14.04 10.98
N THR A 7 55.11 14.31 11.33
CA THR A 7 54.56 13.95 12.67
C THR A 7 53.09 13.55 12.58
N ASP A 8 52.86 12.31 12.99
CA ASP A 8 51.60 11.61 13.22
C ASP A 8 51.02 11.98 14.61
N SER A 9 49.69 12.08 14.72
CA SER A 9 48.98 11.92 16.00
C SER A 9 47.50 11.66 15.76
N ALA A 10 47.19 10.36 15.67
CA ALA A 10 45.87 9.80 15.92
C ALA A 10 45.32 10.20 17.31
N ARG A 11 44.03 10.53 17.38
CA ARG A 11 43.21 10.41 18.60
C ARG A 11 41.80 9.94 18.26
N GLU A 12 41.47 8.79 18.84
CA GLU A 12 40.24 7.99 18.74
C GLU A 12 38.96 8.65 19.28
N PRO A 13 37.77 8.11 18.93
CA PRO A 13 36.48 8.73 19.20
C PRO A 13 35.96 8.47 20.62
N LYS A 14 35.42 9.51 21.25
CA LYS A 14 34.84 9.46 22.60
C LYS A 14 33.41 8.92 22.57
N ARG A 15 33.27 7.62 22.86
CA ARG A 15 32.01 6.93 23.16
C ARG A 15 31.49 7.38 24.53
N MET A 16 30.24 7.83 24.62
CA MET A 16 29.57 8.09 25.91
C MET A 16 28.42 7.12 26.12
N ARG A 17 28.36 6.63 27.36
CA ARG A 17 27.69 5.41 27.82
C ARG A 17 26.32 5.75 28.40
N THR A 18 25.41 4.80 28.21
CA THR A 18 24.02 4.71 28.67
C THR A 18 23.89 4.58 30.20
N GLY A 19 22.78 5.12 30.71
CA GLY A 19 22.17 4.83 32.02
C GLY A 19 21.30 6.01 32.43
N GLY A 20 20.07 5.88 32.90
CA GLY A 20 19.21 4.75 33.20
C GLY A 20 17.96 5.31 33.88
N GLY A 21 16.82 4.63 33.71
CA GLY A 21 15.63 4.63 34.58
C GLY A 21 15.05 5.95 35.09
N SER A 22 13.80 6.23 34.72
CA SER A 22 12.72 6.31 35.72
C SER A 22 11.35 6.32 35.06
N THR A 23 10.50 5.54 35.72
CA THR A 23 9.08 5.31 35.52
C THR A 23 8.23 6.56 35.73
N SER A 24 7.22 6.79 34.90
CA SER A 24 6.05 7.57 35.31
C SER A 24 4.81 7.04 34.61
N SER A 25 4.02 6.31 35.39
CA SER A 25 2.63 5.93 35.14
C SER A 25 1.75 7.17 35.02
N SER A 26 1.08 7.35 33.88
CA SER A 26 -0.01 8.31 33.72
C SER A 26 -1.35 7.60 33.92
N SER A 27 -1.92 7.77 35.10
CA SER A 27 -3.31 7.48 35.43
C SER A 27 -4.23 8.51 34.76
N SER A 28 -5.09 8.07 33.85
CA SER A 28 -6.17 8.88 33.29
C SER A 28 -7.46 8.68 34.08
N SER A 29 -7.87 9.72 34.79
CA SER A 29 -9.16 9.87 35.45
C SER A 29 -10.22 10.24 34.40
N SER A 30 -11.31 9.48 34.31
CA SER A 30 -12.51 9.90 33.57
C SER A 30 -13.74 9.77 34.47
N SER A 31 -14.41 10.90 34.60
CA SER A 31 -15.61 11.18 35.38
C SER A 31 -16.84 10.38 34.94
N SER A 32 -17.59 9.93 35.94
CA SER A 32 -18.90 9.28 35.85
C SER A 32 -19.99 10.20 35.31
N MET A 33 -20.85 9.66 34.43
CA MET A 33 -22.26 10.04 34.34
C MET A 33 -23.11 8.76 34.26
N ASP A 34 -24.05 8.70 35.19
CA ASP A 34 -25.03 7.65 35.45
C ASP A 34 -26.18 7.68 34.43
N GLY A 35 -26.80 6.53 34.17
CA GLY A 35 -28.06 6.44 33.45
C GLY A 35 -28.32 5.10 32.77
N GLY A 36 -29.09 4.22 33.43
CA GLY A 36 -29.95 3.27 32.72
C GLY A 36 -29.69 1.78 32.96
N ARG A 37 -30.39 1.24 33.96
CA ARG A 37 -30.61 -0.20 34.23
C ARG A 37 -31.18 -0.94 33.02
N THR A 38 -30.75 -2.19 32.81
CA THR A 38 -31.57 -3.43 32.90
C THR A 38 -30.74 -4.73 32.73
N ARG A 39 -30.83 -5.62 33.74
CA ARG A 39 -30.95 -7.11 33.73
C ARG A 39 -29.96 -7.94 32.85
N SER A 40 -29.35 -9.06 33.26
CA SER A 40 -29.54 -10.00 34.36
C SER A 40 -28.33 -10.95 34.46
N SER A 41 -27.99 -11.33 35.70
CA SER A 41 -27.37 -12.57 36.20
C SER A 41 -26.37 -13.38 35.35
N VAL A 42 -25.13 -13.47 35.85
CA VAL A 42 -24.39 -14.74 35.91
C VAL A 42 -23.72 -14.82 37.28
N VAL A 43 -24.09 -15.83 38.08
CA VAL A 43 -23.43 -16.20 39.33
C VAL A 43 -22.37 -17.26 39.04
N GLU A 44 -21.20 -17.02 39.59
CA GLU A 44 -19.99 -17.83 39.60
C GLU A 44 -20.08 -18.99 40.61
N ALA A 45 -19.55 -20.16 40.27
CA ALA A 45 -19.16 -21.17 41.25
C ALA A 45 -18.09 -22.13 40.71
N ALA A 46 -17.10 -22.38 41.57
CA ALA A 46 -15.84 -23.10 41.38
C ALA A 46 -15.97 -24.65 41.22
N PRO A 47 -14.89 -25.40 40.93
CA PRO A 47 -14.94 -26.80 40.47
C PRO A 47 -14.75 -27.84 41.59
N PRO A 48 -14.98 -29.13 41.31
CA PRO A 48 -14.24 -30.18 42.01
C PRO A 48 -13.64 -31.25 41.07
N ALA A 49 -12.78 -32.07 41.69
CA ALA A 49 -11.69 -32.84 41.09
C ALA A 49 -12.01 -34.31 40.70
N THR A 50 -11.21 -34.82 39.74
CA THR A 50 -10.69 -36.18 39.51
C THR A 50 -11.55 -37.44 39.75
N GLN A 51 -11.71 -38.26 38.69
CA GLN A 51 -11.36 -39.70 38.67
C GLN A 51 -11.30 -40.27 37.23
N ALA A 52 -10.55 -41.36 37.06
CA ALA A 52 -9.96 -41.86 35.82
C ALA A 52 -10.72 -43.00 35.11
N SER A 53 -10.18 -43.42 33.95
CA SER A 53 -10.51 -44.61 33.10
C SER A 53 -11.44 -44.28 31.91
N ALA A 54 -11.25 -44.72 30.67
CA ALA A 54 -10.41 -45.76 30.08
C ALA A 54 -10.08 -45.39 28.61
N ALA A 55 -9.03 -46.02 28.07
CA ALA A 55 -8.55 -45.87 26.71
C ALA A 55 -9.60 -46.16 25.62
N ALA A 56 -9.66 -45.29 24.62
CA ALA A 56 -10.06 -45.63 23.26
C ALA A 56 -9.10 -44.91 22.30
N ASN A 57 -7.99 -45.59 21.99
CA ASN A 57 -7.06 -45.21 20.93
C ASN A 57 -7.81 -45.28 19.59
N GLY A 58 -8.35 -44.15 19.13
CA GLY A 58 -8.61 -43.93 17.71
C GLY A 58 -7.27 -43.59 17.02
N PRO A 59 -6.98 -44.12 15.83
CA PRO A 59 -5.77 -43.72 15.13
C PRO A 59 -5.93 -42.23 14.76
N ALA A 60 -5.12 -41.37 15.38
CA ALA A 60 -4.89 -40.05 14.85
C ALA A 60 -4.18 -40.25 13.51
N VAL A 61 -4.93 -40.11 12.41
CA VAL A 61 -4.39 -40.19 11.05
C VAL A 61 -3.31 -39.11 10.93
N PRO A 62 -2.02 -39.47 10.86
CA PRO A 62 -1.04 -38.53 10.35
C PRO A 62 -1.20 -38.51 8.83
N VAL A 63 -0.75 -37.45 8.15
CA VAL A 63 -0.65 -37.35 6.68
C VAL A 63 -1.87 -36.75 5.95
N VAL A 64 -2.06 -35.43 6.07
CA VAL A 64 -2.54 -34.56 4.95
C VAL A 64 -1.70 -33.27 4.87
N VAL A 65 -0.48 -33.28 5.43
CA VAL A 65 0.43 -32.11 5.37
C VAL A 65 1.51 -32.29 4.31
N VAL A 66 1.80 -33.53 3.90
CA VAL A 66 2.87 -33.84 2.93
C VAL A 66 2.41 -33.53 1.49
N ASP A 67 1.15 -33.77 1.16
CA ASP A 67 0.63 -33.59 -0.21
C ASP A 67 0.52 -32.11 -0.62
N THR A 68 0.31 -31.21 0.34
CA THR A 68 0.14 -29.77 0.03
C THR A 68 1.46 -29.10 -0.36
N GLN A 69 2.57 -29.42 0.31
CA GLN A 69 3.89 -28.86 -0.02
C GLN A 69 4.40 -29.38 -1.36
N GLU A 70 4.29 -30.69 -1.62
CA GLU A 70 4.67 -31.27 -2.91
C GLU A 70 3.81 -30.74 -4.06
N ALA A 71 2.49 -30.65 -3.86
CA ALA A 71 1.60 -30.03 -4.84
C ALA A 71 1.94 -28.54 -5.05
N GLY A 72 2.41 -27.84 -4.03
CA GLY A 72 2.89 -26.46 -4.12
C GLY A 72 4.13 -26.34 -5.01
N ILE A 73 5.11 -27.22 -4.83
CA ILE A 73 6.32 -27.27 -5.69
C ILE A 73 5.93 -27.58 -7.14
N ARG A 74 5.07 -28.59 -7.34
CA ARG A 74 4.54 -28.95 -8.67
C ARG A 74 3.80 -27.78 -9.32
N LEU A 75 3.05 -27.00 -8.54
CA LEU A 75 2.35 -25.82 -9.03
C LEU A 75 3.32 -24.75 -9.52
N VAL A 76 4.38 -24.45 -8.77
CA VAL A 76 5.43 -23.51 -9.21
C VAL A 76 6.07 -24.00 -10.50
N HIS A 77 6.43 -25.28 -10.57
CA HIS A 77 7.04 -25.87 -11.77
C HIS A 77 6.09 -25.84 -12.98
N ALA A 78 4.80 -26.11 -12.77
CA ALA A 78 3.80 -26.03 -13.84
C ALA A 78 3.63 -24.60 -14.37
N LEU A 79 3.62 -23.60 -13.47
CA LEU A 79 3.57 -22.19 -13.86
C LEU A 79 4.80 -21.78 -14.68
N LEU A 80 6.00 -22.16 -14.22
CA LEU A 80 7.26 -21.87 -14.92
C LEU A 80 7.32 -22.57 -16.28
N ALA A 81 7.07 -23.88 -16.33
CA ALA A 81 7.07 -24.64 -17.57
C ALA A 81 6.02 -24.14 -18.56
N CYS A 82 4.85 -23.70 -18.09
CA CYS A 82 3.84 -23.12 -18.96
C CYS A 82 4.32 -21.78 -19.55
N ALA A 83 4.97 -20.94 -18.74
CA ALA A 83 5.54 -19.67 -19.21
C ALA A 83 6.65 -19.90 -20.26
N GLU A 84 7.53 -20.88 -20.02
CA GLU A 84 8.58 -21.30 -20.96
C GLU A 84 8.00 -21.83 -22.27
N ALA A 85 7.00 -22.70 -22.21
CA ALA A 85 6.32 -23.22 -23.39
C ALA A 85 5.65 -22.11 -24.21
N VAL A 86 5.04 -21.12 -23.55
CA VAL A 86 4.49 -19.93 -24.20
C VAL A 86 5.59 -19.08 -24.85
N GLN A 87 6.74 -18.91 -24.18
CA GLN A 87 7.88 -18.15 -24.72
C GLN A 87 8.48 -18.82 -25.96
N GLN A 88 8.53 -20.15 -25.98
CA GLN A 88 9.01 -20.95 -27.11
C GLN A 88 7.95 -21.16 -28.21
N GLU A 89 6.77 -20.55 -28.07
CA GLU A 89 5.62 -20.75 -28.97
C GLU A 89 5.15 -22.20 -29.09
N ASN A 90 5.49 -23.06 -28.12
CA ASN A 90 5.00 -24.42 -28.02
C ASN A 90 3.61 -24.44 -27.38
N PHE A 91 2.60 -23.98 -28.13
CA PHE A 91 1.24 -23.83 -27.64
C PHE A 91 0.58 -25.16 -27.27
N SER A 92 0.99 -26.29 -27.87
CA SER A 92 0.47 -27.60 -27.49
C SER A 92 0.88 -27.99 -26.06
N ALA A 93 2.17 -27.82 -25.72
CA ALA A 93 2.64 -28.05 -24.36
C ALA A 93 2.06 -27.02 -23.37
N ALA A 94 1.99 -25.74 -23.77
CA ALA A 94 1.43 -24.69 -22.93
C ALA A 94 -0.06 -24.94 -22.62
N GLU A 95 -0.85 -25.40 -23.59
CA GLU A 95 -2.26 -25.73 -23.39
C GLU A 95 -2.44 -26.90 -22.42
N ALA A 96 -1.58 -27.93 -22.50
CA ALA A 96 -1.61 -29.04 -21.55
C ALA A 96 -1.29 -28.57 -20.11
N LEU A 97 -0.25 -27.75 -19.96
CA LEU A 97 0.20 -27.24 -18.66
C LEU A 97 -0.82 -26.27 -18.05
N VAL A 98 -1.42 -25.37 -18.85
CA VAL A 98 -2.40 -24.41 -18.34
C VAL A 98 -3.68 -25.06 -17.83
N LYS A 99 -4.06 -26.21 -18.39
CA LYS A 99 -5.20 -27.00 -17.89
C LYS A 99 -4.93 -27.69 -16.55
N GLN A 100 -3.66 -27.93 -16.20
CA GLN A 100 -3.27 -28.55 -14.93
C GLN A 100 -3.16 -27.54 -13.78
N ILE A 101 -2.80 -26.29 -14.07
CA ILE A 101 -2.59 -25.24 -13.06
C ILE A 101 -3.79 -25.04 -12.11
N PRO A 102 -5.05 -24.95 -12.57
CA PRO A 102 -6.20 -24.77 -11.67
C PRO A 102 -6.38 -25.93 -10.68
N MET A 103 -6.14 -27.17 -11.13
CA MET A 103 -6.21 -28.36 -10.28
C MET A 103 -5.15 -28.30 -9.19
N LEU A 104 -3.90 -28.00 -9.55
CA LEU A 104 -2.80 -27.83 -8.59
C LEU A 104 -3.03 -26.63 -7.65
N ALA A 105 -3.64 -25.54 -8.11
CA ALA A 105 -3.96 -24.39 -7.27
C ALA A 105 -5.06 -24.69 -6.25
N SER A 106 -6.04 -25.54 -6.60
CA SER A 106 -7.14 -25.91 -5.71
C SER A 106 -6.67 -26.64 -4.44
N SER A 107 -5.58 -27.41 -4.54
CA SER A 107 -4.98 -28.11 -3.39
C SER A 107 -4.16 -27.20 -2.47
N GLN A 108 -3.85 -25.98 -2.91
CA GLN A 108 -3.11 -25.00 -2.11
C GLN A 108 -4.03 -24.14 -1.26
N GLY A 109 -3.57 -23.67 -0.10
CA GLY A 109 -4.28 -22.67 0.71
C GLY A 109 -3.69 -21.26 0.58
N GLY A 110 -4.40 -20.28 1.14
CA GLY A 110 -3.84 -18.95 1.42
C GLY A 110 -3.29 -18.20 0.20
N ALA A 111 -2.12 -17.58 0.36
CA ALA A 111 -1.49 -16.74 -0.66
C ALA A 111 -1.10 -17.52 -1.92
N MET A 112 -0.63 -18.76 -1.75
CA MET A 112 -0.17 -19.61 -2.86
C MET A 112 -1.29 -19.88 -3.87
N ARG A 113 -2.49 -20.23 -3.39
CA ARG A 113 -3.68 -20.40 -4.24
C ARG A 113 -4.02 -19.13 -5.01
N LYS A 114 -3.97 -17.96 -4.35
CA LYS A 114 -4.30 -16.66 -4.97
C LYS A 114 -3.31 -16.32 -6.08
N VAL A 115 -2.01 -16.42 -5.80
CA VAL A 115 -0.95 -16.15 -6.78
C VAL A 115 -1.10 -17.09 -7.98
N ALA A 116 -1.26 -18.39 -7.73
CA ALA A 116 -1.42 -19.36 -8.80
C ALA A 116 -2.67 -19.15 -9.64
N ALA A 117 -3.80 -18.74 -9.04
CA ALA A 117 -5.01 -18.42 -9.77
C ALA A 117 -4.79 -17.25 -10.74
N TYR A 118 -4.22 -16.13 -10.27
CA TYR A 118 -3.97 -14.96 -11.13
C TYR A 118 -2.93 -15.24 -12.23
N PHE A 119 -1.82 -15.91 -11.90
CA PHE A 119 -0.82 -16.27 -12.91
C PHE A 119 -1.35 -17.32 -13.90
N GLY A 120 -2.11 -18.31 -13.44
CA GLY A 120 -2.74 -19.32 -14.28
C GLY A 120 -3.73 -18.69 -15.26
N GLU A 121 -4.55 -17.75 -14.79
CA GLU A 121 -5.46 -16.99 -15.66
C GLU A 121 -4.70 -16.14 -16.68
N ALA A 122 -3.65 -15.42 -16.26
CA ALA A 122 -2.82 -14.61 -17.16
C ALA A 122 -2.14 -15.46 -18.25
N LEU A 123 -1.63 -16.63 -17.88
CA LEU A 123 -1.06 -17.61 -18.81
C LEU A 123 -2.12 -18.15 -19.76
N ALA A 124 -3.31 -18.50 -19.27
CA ALA A 124 -4.42 -18.95 -20.12
C ALA A 124 -4.81 -17.89 -21.15
N ARG A 125 -4.96 -16.62 -20.72
CA ARG A 125 -5.22 -15.50 -21.63
C ARG A 125 -4.15 -15.39 -22.71
N ARG A 126 -2.88 -15.62 -22.36
CA ARG A 126 -1.76 -15.60 -23.32
C ARG A 126 -1.75 -16.79 -24.28
N VAL A 127 -2.02 -18.01 -23.79
CA VAL A 127 -2.11 -19.24 -24.60
C VAL A 127 -3.24 -19.15 -25.61
N TYR A 128 -4.43 -18.76 -25.16
CA TYR A 128 -5.62 -18.65 -26.01
C TYR A 128 -5.69 -17.33 -26.79
N ARG A 129 -4.68 -16.45 -26.65
CA ARG A 129 -4.65 -15.10 -27.23
C ARG A 129 -5.92 -14.29 -26.94
N PHE A 130 -6.54 -14.55 -25.79
CA PHE A 130 -7.75 -13.88 -25.35
C PHE A 130 -7.37 -12.60 -24.62
N ARG A 131 -7.78 -11.46 -25.19
CA ARG A 131 -7.72 -10.16 -24.54
C ARG A 131 -9.15 -9.67 -24.32
N PRO A 132 -9.69 -9.74 -23.09
CA PRO A 132 -10.97 -9.11 -22.84
C PRO A 132 -10.83 -7.60 -23.12
N PRO A 133 -11.87 -6.95 -23.66
CA PRO A 133 -11.88 -5.50 -23.73
C PRO A 133 -11.73 -4.92 -22.32
N PRO A 134 -11.09 -3.74 -22.17
CA PRO A 134 -11.02 -3.08 -20.87
C PRO A 134 -12.44 -2.80 -20.37
N ASP A 135 -12.78 -3.38 -19.23
CA ASP A 135 -14.07 -3.15 -18.59
C ASP A 135 -14.13 -1.68 -18.15
N SER A 136 -15.10 -0.94 -18.68
CA SER A 136 -15.23 0.51 -18.48
C SER A 136 -16.49 0.87 -17.70
N SER A 137 -17.04 -0.08 -16.94
CA SER A 137 -18.28 0.14 -16.20
C SER A 137 -18.06 1.05 -15.00
N LEU A 138 -19.04 1.90 -14.70
CA LEU A 138 -19.01 2.80 -13.53
C LEU A 138 -18.90 2.06 -12.20
N LEU A 139 -19.51 0.88 -12.12
CA LEU A 139 -19.43 0.01 -10.95
C LEU A 139 -17.99 -0.46 -10.72
N ASP A 140 -17.23 -0.71 -11.78
CA ASP A 140 -15.83 -1.13 -11.71
C ASP A 140 -14.92 0.04 -11.27
N ALA A 141 -15.19 1.26 -11.75
CA ALA A 141 -14.46 2.46 -11.31
C ALA A 141 -14.63 2.75 -9.80
N ALA A 142 -15.87 2.76 -9.30
CA ALA A 142 -16.16 2.95 -7.88
C ALA A 142 -15.56 1.81 -7.02
N PHE A 143 -15.60 0.58 -7.53
CA PHE A 143 -15.00 -0.56 -6.85
C PHE A 143 -13.45 -0.48 -6.83
N ALA A 144 -12.82 0.00 -7.90
CA ALA A 144 -11.39 0.23 -7.97
C ALA A 144 -10.94 1.28 -6.94
N ASP A 145 -11.70 2.36 -6.76
CA ASP A 145 -11.45 3.36 -5.72
C ASP A 145 -11.57 2.79 -4.31
N LEU A 146 -12.61 1.99 -4.06
CA LEU A 146 -12.79 1.27 -2.80
C LEU A 146 -11.61 0.33 -2.50
N LEU A 147 -11.19 -0.46 -3.49
CA LEU A 147 -10.03 -1.35 -3.36
C LEU A 147 -8.73 -0.56 -3.12
N HIS A 148 -8.57 0.59 -3.78
CA HIS A 148 -7.42 1.46 -3.56
C HIS A 148 -7.37 2.00 -2.14
N ALA A 149 -8.50 2.48 -1.60
CA ALA A 149 -8.61 2.93 -0.22
C ALA A 149 -8.31 1.79 0.77
N HIS A 150 -8.86 0.60 0.54
CA HIS A 150 -8.56 -0.56 1.37
C HIS A 150 -7.09 -0.97 1.31
N PHE A 151 -6.45 -0.91 0.15
CA PHE A 151 -5.03 -1.21 0.01
C PHE A 151 -4.16 -0.18 0.75
N TYR A 152 -4.52 1.10 0.69
CA TYR A 152 -3.86 2.17 1.42
C TYR A 152 -3.96 1.99 2.94
N GLU A 153 -5.12 1.55 3.43
CA GLU A 153 -5.32 1.32 4.87
C GLU A 153 -4.69 0.03 5.38
N SER A 154 -4.77 -1.04 4.58
CA SER A 154 -4.34 -2.38 4.99
C SER A 154 -2.84 -2.62 4.84
N CYS A 155 -2.14 -1.84 4.02
CA CYS A 155 -0.74 -2.09 3.69
C CYS A 155 0.12 -0.80 3.81
N PRO A 156 1.38 -0.91 4.25
CA PRO A 156 2.23 0.26 4.47
C PRO A 156 2.81 0.83 3.16
N TYR A 157 2.70 0.12 2.03
CA TYR A 157 3.46 0.44 0.81
C TYR A 157 3.20 1.85 0.27
N LEU A 158 1.92 2.23 0.12
CA LEU A 158 1.58 3.57 -0.40
C LEU A 158 1.85 4.67 0.62
N LYS A 159 1.55 4.42 1.90
CA LYS A 159 1.89 5.36 2.99
C LYS A 159 3.40 5.62 3.03
N PHE A 160 4.22 4.56 2.95
CA PHE A 160 5.68 4.67 2.89
C PHE A 160 6.14 5.49 1.67
N ALA A 161 5.62 5.19 0.47
CA ALA A 161 5.95 5.94 -0.73
C ALA A 161 5.58 7.43 -0.59
N HIS A 162 4.38 7.74 -0.08
CA HIS A 162 3.94 9.12 0.15
C HIS A 162 4.80 9.85 1.18
N PHE A 163 5.11 9.22 2.33
CA PHE A 163 5.93 9.86 3.37
C PHE A 163 7.35 10.14 2.89
N THR A 164 7.97 9.16 2.21
CA THR A 164 9.33 9.32 1.67
C THR A 164 9.37 10.37 0.57
N ALA A 165 8.40 10.38 -0.35
CA ALA A 165 8.29 11.41 -1.39
C ALA A 165 8.05 12.81 -0.78
N ASN A 166 7.13 12.92 0.19
CA ASN A 166 6.84 14.19 0.86
C ASN A 166 8.07 14.72 1.61
N GLN A 167 8.86 13.85 2.24
CA GLN A 167 10.11 14.26 2.89
C GLN A 167 11.10 14.86 1.88
N ALA A 168 11.31 14.19 0.75
CA ALA A 168 12.19 14.69 -0.31
C ALA A 168 11.68 16.03 -0.90
N ILE A 169 10.36 16.16 -1.09
CA ILE A 169 9.73 17.40 -1.55
C ILE A 169 9.95 18.54 -0.53
N LEU A 170 9.76 18.28 0.77
CA LEU A 170 9.94 19.28 1.82
C LEU A 170 11.38 19.80 1.88
N GLU A 171 12.35 18.89 1.74
CA GLU A 171 13.77 19.24 1.69
C GLU A 171 14.09 20.09 0.45
N ALA A 172 13.57 19.72 -0.72
CA ALA A 172 13.72 20.49 -1.96
C ALA A 172 13.02 21.87 -1.89
N PHE A 173 11.97 22.02 -1.08
CA PHE A 173 11.22 23.26 -0.90
C PHE A 173 11.80 24.19 0.19
N ALA A 174 12.93 23.82 0.81
CA ALA A 174 13.57 24.64 1.82
C ALA A 174 13.91 26.04 1.28
N GLY A 175 13.46 27.09 1.97
CA GLY A 175 13.68 28.49 1.58
C GLY A 175 12.80 29.01 0.41
N CYS A 176 12.07 28.14 -0.30
CA CYS A 176 11.22 28.54 -1.41
C CYS A 176 9.93 29.22 -0.92
N ARG A 177 9.58 30.38 -1.50
CA ARG A 177 8.35 31.13 -1.17
C ARG A 177 7.13 30.72 -1.99
N ARG A 178 7.36 30.16 -3.18
CA ARG A 178 6.34 29.62 -4.08
C ARG A 178 6.82 28.28 -4.58
N VAL A 179 5.96 27.28 -4.52
CA VAL A 179 6.30 25.89 -4.86
C VAL A 179 5.17 25.26 -5.66
N HIS A 180 5.52 24.39 -6.59
CA HIS A 180 4.58 23.72 -7.47
C HIS A 180 4.93 22.24 -7.54
N VAL A 181 3.92 21.39 -7.33
CA VAL A 181 4.02 19.94 -7.53
C VAL A 181 3.10 19.51 -8.65
N VAL A 182 3.61 18.63 -9.52
CA VAL A 182 2.84 17.93 -10.54
C VAL A 182 2.73 16.46 -10.12
N ASP A 183 1.52 16.01 -9.85
CA ASP A 183 1.19 14.62 -9.51
C ASP A 183 0.61 13.91 -10.74
N PHE A 184 1.36 12.97 -11.30
CA PHE A 184 0.96 12.20 -12.47
C PHE A 184 -0.07 11.09 -12.18
N GLY A 185 -0.51 10.94 -10.94
CA GLY A 185 -1.46 9.91 -10.53
C GLY A 185 -2.28 10.32 -9.31
N ILE A 186 -2.93 11.48 -9.39
CA ILE A 186 -3.58 12.14 -8.24
C ILE A 186 -4.61 11.27 -7.52
N LYS A 187 -5.32 10.40 -8.26
CA LYS A 187 -6.37 9.52 -7.72
C LYS A 187 -7.28 10.27 -6.74
N GLN A 188 -7.32 9.84 -5.47
CA GLN A 188 -8.12 10.46 -4.40
C GLN A 188 -7.33 11.49 -3.56
N GLY A 189 -6.11 11.85 -3.97
CA GLY A 189 -5.30 12.90 -3.36
C GLY A 189 -4.72 12.57 -1.98
N MET A 190 -4.65 11.30 -1.59
CA MET A 190 -4.33 10.89 -0.20
C MET A 190 -2.91 11.24 0.29
N GLN A 191 -1.97 11.55 -0.62
CA GLN A 191 -0.62 11.99 -0.27
C GLN A 191 -0.58 13.42 0.31
N TRP A 192 -1.40 14.30 -0.24
CA TRP A 192 -1.23 15.75 -0.14
C TRP A 192 -1.64 16.38 1.19
N PRO A 193 -2.62 15.86 1.97
CA PRO A 193 -2.94 16.40 3.28
C PRO A 193 -1.73 16.42 4.24
N ALA A 194 -0.92 15.35 4.24
CA ALA A 194 0.27 15.29 5.09
C ALA A 194 1.34 16.32 4.68
N LEU A 195 1.54 16.52 3.37
CA LEU A 195 2.47 17.54 2.87
C LEU A 195 1.97 18.96 3.21
N LEU A 196 0.69 19.22 3.00
CA LEU A 196 0.04 20.49 3.33
C LEU A 196 0.23 20.86 4.82
N GLN A 197 0.05 19.90 5.72
CA GLN A 197 0.33 20.10 7.15
C GLN A 197 1.80 20.42 7.42
N ALA A 198 2.72 19.69 6.80
CA ALA A 198 4.15 19.93 6.99
C ALA A 198 4.58 21.31 6.46
N LEU A 199 4.02 21.75 5.33
CA LEU A 199 4.25 23.08 4.78
C LEU A 199 3.70 24.19 5.68
N ALA A 200 2.51 23.99 6.27
CA ALA A 200 1.92 24.93 7.24
C ALA A 200 2.80 25.15 8.48
N LEU A 201 3.52 24.11 8.92
CA LEU A 201 4.39 24.13 10.10
C LEU A 201 5.83 24.59 9.82
N ARG A 202 6.15 24.92 8.56
CA ARG A 202 7.51 25.28 8.16
C ARG A 202 7.98 26.57 8.88
N PRO A 203 9.24 26.63 9.35
CA PRO A 203 9.83 27.88 9.85
C PRO A 203 9.77 29.00 8.81
N GLY A 204 9.33 30.19 9.21
CA GLY A 204 9.08 31.31 8.29
C GLY A 204 7.70 31.29 7.60
N GLY A 205 6.88 30.28 7.89
CA GLY A 205 5.51 30.15 7.40
C GLY A 205 5.37 29.32 6.11
N PRO A 206 4.13 28.99 5.74
CA PRO A 206 3.84 28.22 4.53
C PRO A 206 4.22 29.00 3.27
N PRO A 207 4.73 28.31 2.23
CA PRO A 207 4.83 28.90 0.90
C PRO A 207 3.45 29.02 0.25
N SER A 208 3.37 29.78 -0.84
CA SER A 208 2.31 29.60 -1.83
C SER A 208 2.52 28.24 -2.51
N PHE A 209 1.51 27.37 -2.47
CA PHE A 209 1.58 25.99 -2.93
C PHE A 209 0.60 25.75 -4.07
N ARG A 210 1.11 25.43 -5.25
CA ARG A 210 0.33 24.95 -6.39
C ARG A 210 0.44 23.44 -6.50
N LEU A 211 -0.67 22.76 -6.71
CA LEU A 211 -0.73 21.34 -7.04
C LEU A 211 -1.45 21.13 -8.37
N THR A 212 -0.79 20.45 -9.29
CA THR A 212 -1.41 19.96 -10.53
C THR A 212 -1.60 18.47 -10.42
N GLY A 213 -2.85 18.00 -10.47
CA GLY A 213 -3.19 16.58 -10.40
C GLY A 213 -3.63 16.03 -11.75
N VAL A 214 -2.96 15.00 -12.25
CA VAL A 214 -3.30 14.30 -13.50
C VAL A 214 -4.12 13.05 -13.18
N GLY A 215 -5.22 12.86 -13.91
CA GLY A 215 -6.01 11.63 -13.85
C GLY A 215 -6.76 11.33 -15.15
N PRO A 216 -7.31 10.11 -15.25
CA PRO A 216 -8.04 9.69 -16.43
C PRO A 216 -9.40 10.40 -16.54
N PRO A 217 -9.96 10.51 -17.76
CA PRO A 217 -11.34 10.95 -17.95
C PRO A 217 -12.29 10.02 -17.20
N GLN A 218 -13.31 10.60 -16.56
CA GLN A 218 -14.32 9.81 -15.84
C GLN A 218 -15.42 9.34 -16.80
N PRO A 219 -16.00 8.15 -16.60
CA PRO A 219 -16.97 7.60 -17.53
C PRO A 219 -18.39 8.16 -17.33
N ASP A 220 -18.67 8.85 -16.22
CA ASP A 220 -19.98 9.40 -15.82
C ASP A 220 -20.09 10.92 -15.99
N GLU A 221 -19.19 11.54 -16.77
CA GLU A 221 -19.08 13.00 -16.92
C GLU A 221 -18.85 13.75 -15.60
N THR A 222 -18.54 13.04 -14.50
CA THR A 222 -18.20 13.69 -13.23
C THR A 222 -16.77 14.25 -13.28
N ASP A 223 -16.56 15.37 -12.58
CA ASP A 223 -15.23 15.94 -12.43
C ASP A 223 -14.60 15.48 -11.10
N ALA A 224 -14.22 14.20 -11.04
CA ALA A 224 -13.56 13.63 -9.86
C ALA A 224 -12.26 14.37 -9.51
N LEU A 225 -11.52 14.86 -10.52
CA LEU A 225 -10.32 15.66 -10.31
C LEU A 225 -10.64 16.97 -9.59
N GLN A 226 -11.71 17.66 -9.99
CA GLN A 226 -12.16 18.87 -9.32
C GLN A 226 -12.64 18.60 -7.89
N GLN A 227 -13.29 17.47 -7.62
CA GLN A 227 -13.70 17.10 -6.27
C GLN A 227 -12.50 16.90 -5.33
N VAL A 228 -11.43 16.26 -5.81
CA VAL A 228 -10.18 16.13 -5.05
C VAL A 228 -9.57 17.51 -4.79
N GLY A 229 -9.49 18.35 -5.82
CA GLY A 229 -9.02 19.72 -5.70
C GLY A 229 -9.78 20.54 -4.67
N TRP A 230 -11.10 20.43 -4.65
CA TRP A 230 -11.97 21.13 -3.71
C TRP A 230 -11.73 20.69 -2.26
N LYS A 231 -11.65 19.37 -2.02
CA LYS A 231 -11.36 18.81 -0.68
C LYS A 231 -9.99 19.28 -0.18
N LEU A 232 -8.97 19.26 -1.04
CA LEU A 232 -7.62 19.73 -0.70
C LEU A 232 -7.59 21.24 -0.44
N ALA A 233 -8.31 22.03 -1.23
CA ALA A 233 -8.41 23.48 -1.04
C ALA A 233 -9.12 23.86 0.25
N GLN A 234 -10.20 23.16 0.60
CA GLN A 234 -10.87 23.32 1.90
C GLN A 234 -9.91 23.01 3.04
N PHE A 235 -9.20 21.88 2.97
CA PHE A 235 -8.23 21.51 3.98
C PHE A 235 -7.11 22.55 4.11
N ALA A 236 -6.50 22.97 3.00
CA ALA A 236 -5.47 24.01 2.98
C ALA A 236 -5.95 25.34 3.59
N HIS A 237 -7.21 25.72 3.33
CA HIS A 237 -7.82 26.90 3.93
C HIS A 237 -7.88 26.81 5.47
N THR A 238 -8.26 25.64 6.02
CA THR A 238 -8.32 25.45 7.49
C THR A 238 -6.97 25.61 8.18
N ILE A 239 -5.87 25.32 7.49
CA ILE A 239 -4.50 25.41 8.00
C ILE A 239 -3.74 26.63 7.45
N ARG A 240 -4.44 27.56 6.78
CA ARG A 240 -3.92 28.85 6.26
C ARG A 240 -2.74 28.71 5.30
N VAL A 241 -2.76 27.71 4.43
CA VAL A 241 -1.83 27.59 3.29
C VAL A 241 -2.45 28.28 2.08
N ASP A 242 -1.72 29.19 1.43
CA ASP A 242 -2.11 29.73 0.12
C ASP A 242 -1.98 28.61 -0.92
N PHE A 243 -3.12 28.09 -1.36
CA PHE A 243 -3.19 26.86 -2.14
C PHE A 243 -3.98 27.05 -3.44
N GLN A 244 -3.41 26.53 -4.53
CA GLN A 244 -4.06 26.48 -5.83
C GLN A 244 -4.01 25.05 -6.38
N TYR A 245 -5.15 24.57 -6.88
CA TYR A 245 -5.25 23.26 -7.53
C TYR A 245 -5.59 23.40 -9.01
N ARG A 246 -4.99 22.54 -9.83
CA ARG A 246 -5.33 22.38 -11.25
C ARG A 246 -5.47 20.89 -11.59
N GLY A 247 -6.66 20.46 -12.00
CA GLY A 247 -6.87 19.14 -12.56
C GLY A 247 -6.45 19.11 -14.04
N LEU A 248 -5.73 18.07 -14.45
CA LEU A 248 -5.42 17.76 -15.85
C LEU A 248 -5.97 16.39 -16.20
N VAL A 249 -6.85 16.34 -17.19
CA VAL A 249 -7.41 15.10 -17.70
C VAL A 249 -6.51 14.56 -18.80
N ALA A 250 -6.02 13.33 -18.64
CA ALA A 250 -5.26 12.61 -19.67
C ALA A 250 -5.58 11.12 -19.59
N ALA A 251 -5.90 10.50 -20.73
CA ALA A 251 -6.21 9.07 -20.77
C ALA A 251 -4.97 8.22 -20.45
N THR A 252 -3.81 8.68 -20.92
CA THR A 252 -2.50 8.11 -20.62
C THR A 252 -1.49 9.21 -20.36
N LEU A 253 -0.37 8.88 -19.71
CA LEU A 253 0.74 9.83 -19.54
C LEU A 253 1.41 10.24 -20.85
N ALA A 254 1.22 9.46 -21.93
CA ALA A 254 1.74 9.77 -23.25
C ALA A 254 0.96 10.91 -23.94
N ASP A 255 -0.26 11.20 -23.47
CA ASP A 255 -1.11 12.27 -24.01
C ASP A 255 -0.74 13.65 -23.43
N LEU A 256 0.20 13.71 -22.48
CA LEU A 256 0.62 14.93 -21.83
C LEU A 256 1.71 15.65 -22.63
N GLU A 257 1.49 16.93 -22.88
CA GLU A 257 2.47 17.82 -23.49
C GLU A 257 3.06 18.79 -22.44
N PRO A 258 4.35 19.18 -22.53
CA PRO A 258 5.01 20.03 -21.54
C PRO A 258 4.28 21.36 -21.26
N PHE A 259 3.70 21.98 -22.29
CA PHE A 259 2.96 23.24 -22.14
C PHE A 259 1.70 23.08 -21.27
N MET A 260 1.13 21.87 -21.17
CA MET A 260 -0.04 21.62 -20.35
C MET A 260 0.27 21.78 -18.86
N LEU A 261 1.51 21.54 -18.43
CA LEU A 261 1.90 21.55 -17.02
C LEU A 261 2.05 22.95 -16.44
N GLN A 262 2.27 23.99 -17.27
CA GLN A 262 2.48 25.40 -16.86
C GLN A 262 3.42 25.54 -15.63
N PRO A 263 4.73 25.26 -15.79
CA PRO A 263 5.68 25.24 -14.69
C PRO A 263 5.98 26.63 -14.11
N GLU A 264 5.77 27.69 -14.89
CA GLU A 264 5.86 29.08 -14.47
C GLU A 264 4.42 29.57 -14.31
N GLY A 265 3.97 29.82 -13.08
CA GLY A 265 2.63 30.36 -12.85
C GLY A 265 2.46 31.71 -13.56
N ASP A 266 1.29 31.92 -14.18
CA ASP A 266 0.86 33.23 -14.69
C ASP A 266 0.97 34.34 -13.63
#